data_AF-A0A938QDC9-F1
#
_entry.id   AF-A0A938QDC9-F1
#
_cell.length_a   1.000
_cell.length_b   1.000
_cell.length_c   1.000
_cell.angle_alpha   90.00
_cell.angle_beta   90.00
_cell.angle_gamma   90.00
#
_symmetry.space_group_name_H-M   'P 1'
#
loop_
_entity.id
_entity.type
_entity.pdbx_description
1 polymer ?
#
loop_
_entity_poly.entity_id
_entity_poly.type
_entity_poly.pdbx_seq_one_letter_code
_entity_poly.pdbx_strand_id
1 'polypeptide(L)'
;MTLYDDMLKGLAEMGAFVECCWNALAPGRTDSPELAQQCRAVGLHQIVASIDHFRPYSPNPAELFRMYLGMLHEGGLSKGEVNQVAAINPARLMGLE
;
A
#
# COMPACT_ATOMS: atom_id res chain seq x y z
N MET A 1 -9.73 -14.05 3.56
CA MET A 1 -8.73 -14.17 2.48
C MET A 1 -9.48 -14.65 1.25
N THR A 2 -9.45 -13.85 0.19
CA THR A 2 -10.16 -14.11 -1.07
C THR A 2 -9.24 -14.83 -2.07
N LEU A 3 -9.82 -15.42 -3.12
CA LEU A 3 -9.03 -16.01 -4.23
C LEU A 3 -8.05 -14.99 -4.86
N TYR A 4 -8.44 -13.71 -4.84
CA TYR A 4 -7.60 -12.61 -5.29
C TYR A 4 -6.40 -12.39 -4.38
N ASP A 5 -6.60 -12.42 -3.05
CA ASP A 5 -5.51 -12.29 -2.07
C ASP A 5 -4.51 -13.46 -2.19
N ASP A 6 -5.00 -14.67 -2.44
CA ASP A 6 -4.17 -15.85 -2.65
C ASP A 6 -3.30 -15.73 -3.91
N MET A 7 -3.89 -15.19 -5.00
CA MET A 7 -3.15 -14.90 -6.23
C MET A 7 -2.05 -13.84 -5.98
N LEU A 8 -2.38 -12.73 -5.30
CA LEU A 8 -1.41 -11.68 -4.99
C LEU A 8 -0.27 -12.19 -4.11
N LYS A 9 -0.60 -13.04 -3.13
CA LYS A 9 0.40 -13.71 -2.29
C LYS A 9 1.32 -14.61 -3.12
N GLY A 10 0.77 -15.43 -4.03
CA GLY A 10 1.59 -16.27 -4.91
C GLY A 10 2.53 -15.46 -5.80
N LEU A 11 2.07 -14.34 -6.35
CA LEU A 11 2.93 -13.42 -7.13
C LEU A 11 4.03 -12.78 -6.27
N ALA A 12 3.68 -12.36 -5.06
CA ALA A 12 4.63 -11.81 -4.09
C ALA A 12 5.73 -12.82 -3.71
N GLU A 13 5.37 -14.09 -3.52
CA GLU A 13 6.30 -15.20 -3.27
C GLU A 13 7.23 -15.48 -4.46
N MET A 14 6.79 -15.20 -5.70
CA MET A 14 7.61 -15.26 -6.91
C MET A 14 8.54 -14.04 -7.09
N GLY A 15 8.52 -13.09 -6.16
CA GLY A 15 9.36 -11.90 -6.17
C GLY A 15 8.72 -10.66 -6.81
N ALA A 16 7.44 -10.71 -7.18
CA ALA A 16 6.74 -9.54 -7.66
C ALA A 16 6.46 -8.55 -6.52
N PHE A 17 6.48 -7.25 -6.83
CA PHE A 17 5.92 -6.24 -5.96
C PHE A 17 4.46 -5.98 -6.35
N VAL A 18 3.61 -5.78 -5.35
CA VAL A 18 2.19 -5.48 -5.50
C VAL A 18 1.96 -4.03 -5.12
N GLU A 19 1.38 -3.26 -6.03
CA GLU A 19 0.96 -1.90 -5.75
C GLU A 19 -0.29 -1.90 -4.85
N CYS A 20 -0.26 -1.10 -3.79
CA CYS A 20 -1.40 -0.70 -3.00
C CYS A 20 -1.64 0.78 -3.21
N CYS A 21 -2.65 1.11 -4.00
CA CYS A 21 -3.00 2.48 -4.36
C CYS A 21 -3.98 3.09 -3.35
N TRP A 22 -3.88 4.40 -3.10
CA TRP A 22 -4.87 5.22 -2.39
C TRP A 22 -6.32 4.88 -2.73
N ASN A 23 -6.60 4.54 -3.99
CA ASN A 23 -7.94 4.19 -4.45
C ASN A 23 -8.56 3.01 -3.69
N ALA A 24 -7.77 2.15 -3.04
CA ALA A 24 -8.25 1.10 -2.16
C ALA A 24 -8.97 1.65 -0.91
N LEU A 25 -8.58 2.84 -0.43
CA LEU A 25 -9.17 3.55 0.72
C LEU A 25 -10.05 4.73 0.34
N ALA A 26 -10.29 4.95 -0.95
CA ALA A 26 -11.21 6.01 -1.37
C ALA A 26 -12.61 5.76 -0.76
N PRO A 27 -13.40 6.81 -0.49
CA PRO A 27 -14.72 6.66 0.12
C PRO A 27 -15.60 5.61 -0.57
N GLY A 28 -16.15 4.68 0.21
CA GLY A 28 -16.99 3.58 -0.28
C GLY A 28 -16.22 2.36 -0.82
N ARG A 29 -14.92 2.26 -0.53
CA ARG A 29 -14.06 1.12 -0.88
C ARG A 29 -13.78 0.25 0.34
N THR A 30 -12.51 0.03 0.68
CA THR A 30 -12.09 -0.82 1.79
C THR A 30 -11.75 0.02 3.01
N ASP A 31 -12.03 -0.51 4.20
CA ASP A 31 -11.65 0.14 5.45
C ASP A 31 -10.15 -0.02 5.73
N SER A 32 -9.55 0.95 6.41
CA SER A 32 -8.10 0.94 6.65
C SER A 32 -7.58 -0.30 7.39
N PRO A 33 -8.23 -0.78 8.48
CA PRO A 33 -7.80 -2.01 9.15
C PRO A 33 -7.86 -3.26 8.25
N GLU A 34 -8.87 -3.34 7.40
CA GLU A 34 -9.02 -4.45 6.45
C GLU A 34 -7.90 -4.40 5.40
N LEU A 35 -7.61 -3.24 4.83
CA LEU A 35 -6.52 -3.08 3.87
C LEU A 35 -5.16 -3.38 4.50
N ALA A 36 -4.91 -2.94 5.73
CA ALA A 36 -3.69 -3.25 6.46
C ALA A 36 -3.55 -4.78 6.66
N GLN A 37 -4.63 -5.49 6.97
CA GLN A 37 -4.64 -6.94 7.09
C GLN A 37 -4.38 -7.63 5.75
N GLN A 38 -4.97 -7.15 4.65
CA GLN A 38 -4.72 -7.67 3.30
C GLN A 38 -3.25 -7.50 2.89
N CYS A 39 -2.68 -6.32 3.11
CA CYS A 39 -1.26 -6.05 2.87
C CYS A 39 -0.35 -7.00 3.68
N ARG A 40 -0.72 -7.33 4.92
CA ARG A 40 0.00 -8.32 5.74
C ARG A 40 -0.12 -9.73 5.18
N ALA A 41 -1.30 -10.11 4.69
CA ALA A 41 -1.53 -11.44 4.13
C ALA A 41 -0.71 -11.69 2.85
N VAL A 42 -0.59 -10.67 1.99
CA VAL A 42 0.28 -10.69 0.81
C VAL A 42 1.76 -10.68 1.21
N GLY A 43 2.10 -9.94 2.27
CA GLY A 43 3.45 -9.78 2.78
C GLY A 43 3.93 -8.36 2.55
N LEU A 44 4.04 -7.59 3.65
CA LEU A 44 4.36 -6.16 3.61
C LEU A 44 5.68 -5.82 2.89
N HIS A 45 6.62 -6.77 2.79
CA HIS A 45 7.85 -6.56 2.05
C HIS A 45 7.63 -6.40 0.55
N GLN A 46 6.56 -6.95 -0.02
CA GLN A 46 6.26 -6.82 -1.45
C GLN A 46 5.25 -5.70 -1.76
N ILE A 47 4.77 -4.96 -0.77
CA ILE A 47 3.78 -3.91 -1.00
C ILE A 47 4.45 -2.57 -1.32
N VAL A 48 4.00 -1.90 -2.38
CA VAL A 48 4.38 -0.51 -2.71
C VAL A 48 3.17 0.38 -2.58
N ALA A 49 3.25 1.38 -1.69
CA ALA A 49 2.22 2.38 -1.51
C ALA A 49 2.29 3.44 -2.61
N SER A 50 1.17 3.70 -3.29
CA SER A 50 1.05 4.73 -4.32
C SER A 50 -0.25 5.53 -4.15
N ILE A 51 -0.36 6.68 -4.81
CA ILE A 51 -1.56 7.52 -4.76
C ILE A 51 -2.27 7.68 -6.10
N ASP A 52 -1.65 7.24 -7.20
CA ASP A 52 -2.12 7.42 -8.57
C ASP A 52 -2.74 8.82 -8.76
N HIS A 53 -1.92 9.85 -8.58
CA HIS A 53 -2.38 11.23 -8.52
C HIS A 53 -2.54 11.80 -9.94
N PHE A 54 -3.79 11.95 -10.37
CA PHE A 54 -4.11 12.56 -11.67
C PHE A 54 -5.45 13.33 -11.67
N ARG A 55 -6.14 13.41 -10.53
CA ARG A 55 -7.45 14.07 -10.43
C ARG A 55 -7.28 15.54 -10.02
N PRO A 56 -7.96 16.50 -10.71
CA PRO A 56 -7.82 17.93 -10.42
C PRO A 56 -8.43 18.35 -9.08
N TYR A 57 -9.31 17.53 -8.49
CA TYR A 57 -9.96 17.79 -7.21
C TYR A 57 -9.29 17.08 -6.03
N SER A 58 -8.26 16.27 -6.26
CA SER A 58 -7.50 15.66 -5.17
C SER A 58 -6.67 16.72 -4.43
N PRO A 59 -6.38 16.53 -3.14
CA PRO A 59 -5.36 17.31 -2.43
C PRO A 59 -4.04 17.32 -3.19
N ASN A 60 -3.13 18.22 -2.82
CA ASN A 60 -1.76 18.20 -3.34
C ASN A 60 -1.16 16.78 -3.18
N PRO A 61 -0.37 16.27 -4.14
CA PRO A 61 0.19 14.91 -4.08
C PRO A 61 0.84 14.55 -2.74
N ALA A 62 1.62 15.46 -2.15
CA ALA A 62 2.29 15.23 -0.88
C ALA A 62 1.29 15.14 0.29
N GLU A 63 0.24 15.95 0.27
CA GLU A 63 -0.83 15.92 1.28
C GLU A 63 -1.66 14.65 1.17
N LEU A 64 -2.05 14.27 -0.06
CA LEU A 64 -2.78 13.03 -0.32
C LEU A 64 -1.97 11.82 0.14
N PHE A 65 -0.66 11.79 -0.15
CA PHE A 65 0.19 10.70 0.30
C PHE A 65 0.31 10.67 1.82
N ARG A 66 0.51 11.81 2.47
CA ARG A 66 0.53 11.90 3.95
C ARG A 66 -0.77 11.39 4.56
N MET A 67 -1.92 11.76 3.99
CA MET A 67 -3.24 11.27 4.45
C MET A 67 -3.35 9.77 4.28
N TYR A 68 -3.00 9.24 3.10
CA TYR A 68 -3.00 7.81 2.82
C TYR A 68 -2.16 7.01 3.82
N LEU A 69 -0.91 7.42 4.03
CA LEU A 69 0.00 6.77 4.97
C LEU A 69 -0.50 6.89 6.42
N GLY A 70 -1.13 8.02 6.78
CA GLY A 70 -1.80 8.20 8.06
C GLY A 70 -2.94 7.20 8.25
N MET A 71 -3.78 7.00 7.23
CA MET A 71 -4.85 6.01 7.28
C MET A 71 -4.28 4.60 7.45
N LEU A 72 -3.26 4.20 6.68
CA LEU A 72 -2.61 2.89 6.86
C LEU A 72 -2.06 2.69 8.28
N HIS A 73 -1.52 3.75 8.89
CA HIS A 73 -1.10 3.72 10.29
C HIS A 73 -2.28 3.51 11.25
N GLU A 74 -3.37 4.26 11.07
CA GLU A 74 -4.62 4.09 11.84
C GLU A 74 -5.24 2.69 11.64
N GLY A 75 -5.01 2.08 10.48
CA GLY A 75 -5.38 0.70 10.15
C GLY A 75 -4.52 -0.36 10.87
N GLY A 76 -3.48 0.03 11.60
CA GLY A 76 -2.65 -0.88 12.41
C GLY A 76 -1.30 -1.23 11.80
N LEU A 77 -0.84 -0.52 10.75
CA LEU A 77 0.59 -0.55 10.40
C LEU A 77 1.39 0.30 11.38
N SER A 78 2.56 -0.17 11.80
CA SER A 78 3.52 0.64 12.54
C SER A 78 4.17 1.70 11.64
N LYS A 79 4.79 2.73 12.24
CA LYS A 79 5.54 3.74 11.48
C LYS A 79 6.66 3.13 10.62
N GLY A 80 7.31 2.08 11.12
CA GLY A 80 8.34 1.36 10.38
C GLY A 80 7.78 0.65 9.14
N GLU A 81 6.62 0.01 9.28
CA GLU A 81 5.93 -0.66 8.17
C GLU A 81 5.37 0.33 7.15
N VAL A 82 4.88 1.48 7.61
CA VAL A 82 4.48 2.59 6.73
C VAL A 82 5.68 3.08 5.92
N ASN A 83 6.83 3.32 6.57
CA ASN A 83 8.07 3.69 5.86
C ASN A 83 8.53 2.60 4.89
N GLN A 84 8.33 1.34 5.26
CA GLN A 84 8.69 0.20 4.42
C GLN A 84 7.93 0.22 3.10
N VAL A 85 6.59 0.31 3.14
CA VAL A 85 5.77 0.29 1.93
C VAL A 85 5.87 1.59 1.11
N ALA A 86 6.18 2.71 1.76
CA ALA A 86 6.22 4.03 1.13
C ALA A 86 7.57 4.41 0.52
N ALA A 87 8.68 3.87 1.03
CA ALA A 87 10.03 4.32 0.65
C ALA A 87 11.02 3.17 0.45
N ILE A 88 11.10 2.22 1.39
CA ILE A 88 12.09 1.13 1.32
C ILE A 88 11.77 0.17 0.17
N ASN A 89 10.54 -0.35 0.11
CA ASN A 89 10.14 -1.29 -0.93
C ASN A 89 10.25 -0.70 -2.35
N PRO A 90 9.82 0.56 -2.61
CA PRO A 90 10.09 1.21 -3.89
C PRO A 90 11.59 1.32 -4.24
N ALA A 91 12.45 1.65 -3.26
CA ALA A 91 13.90 1.69 -3.49
C ALA A 91 14.43 0.30 -3.87
N ARG A 92 13.98 -0.75 -3.17
CA ARG A 92 14.32 -2.15 -3.49
C ARG A 92 13.88 -2.56 -4.89
N LEU A 93 12.63 -2.25 -5.24
CA LEU A 93 12.05 -2.55 -6.55
C LEU A 93 12.89 -1.94 -7.67
N MET A 94 13.45 -0.75 -7.44
CA MET A 94 14.26 -0.03 -8.42
C MET A 94 15.76 -0.37 -8.35
N GLY A 95 16.19 -1.24 -7.43
CA GLY A 95 17.61 -1.60 -7.24
C GLY A 95 18.47 -0.45 -6.72
N LEU A 96 17.90 0.42 -5.87
CA LEU A 96 18.57 1.61 -5.31
C LEU A 96 19.07 1.42 -3.86
N GLU A 97 19.09 0.17 -3.38
CA GLU A 97 19.59 -0.21 -2.04
C GLU A 97 21.10 -0.42 -2.00
#